data_AF-A0A835X9M4-F1
#
_entry.id   AF-A0A835X9M4-F1
#
_cell.length_a   1.000
_cell.length_b   1.000
_cell.length_c   1.000
_cell.angle_alpha   90.00
_cell.angle_beta   90.00
_cell.angle_gamma   90.00
#
_symmetry.space_group_name_H-M   'P 1'
#
loop_
_entity.id
_entity.type
_entity.pdbx_description
1 polymer ?
#
loop_
_entity_poly.entity_id
_entity_poly.type
_entity_poly.pdbx_seq_one_letter_code
_entity_poly.pdbx_strand_id
1 'polypeptide(L)' 'MKRKDSSDVQRGKIQPDSVIDYVINKNGSHIREIIVKNYRQKDRVNEIINTAAWSFSRMIENTK' A
#
# COMPACT_ATOMS: atom_id res chain seq x y z
N MET A 1 8.20 0.52 -0.36
CA MET A 1 7.86 1.07 0.98
C MET A 1 8.16 0.13 2.15
N LYS A 2 7.56 -1.07 2.26
CA LYS A 2 7.73 -1.95 3.46
C LYS A 2 9.18 -2.31 3.80
N ARG A 3 10.04 -2.53 2.79
CA ARG A 3 11.49 -2.74 2.98
C ARG A 3 12.22 -1.54 3.56
N LYS A 4 11.85 -0.32 3.14
CA LYS A 4 12.43 0.93 3.66
C LYS A 4 12.06 1.09 5.13
N ASP A 5 10.80 0.86 5.45
CA ASP A 5 10.30 0.86 6.84
C ASP A 5 11.06 -0.18 7.69
N SER A 6 11.25 -1.41 7.19
CA SER A 6 12.04 -2.43 7.90
C SER A 6 13.49 -1.99 8.17
N SER A 7 14.15 -1.33 7.19
CA SER A 7 15.49 -0.77 7.40
C SER A 7 15.49 0.38 8.41
N ASP A 8 14.45 1.22 8.41
CA ASP A 8 14.33 2.33 9.36
C ASP A 8 14.02 1.83 10.78
N VAL A 9 13.30 0.71 10.93
CA VAL A 9 13.13 0.01 12.22
C VAL A 9 14.47 -0.49 12.75
N GLN A 10 15.26 -1.18 11.91
CA GLN A 10 16.59 -1.65 12.30
C GLN A 10 17.52 -0.52 12.72
N ARG A 11 17.34 0.67 12.13
CA ARG A 11 18.10 1.89 12.46
C ARG A 11 17.50 2.68 13.63
N GLY A 12 16.41 2.20 14.25
CA GLY A 12 15.72 2.87 15.36
C GLY A 12 15.00 4.17 14.98
N LYS A 13 14.82 4.46 13.69
CA LYS A 13 14.17 5.69 13.22
C LYS A 13 12.65 5.62 13.29
N ILE A 14 12.09 4.42 13.27
CA ILE A 14 10.65 4.18 13.35
C ILE A 14 10.39 2.99 14.27
N GLN A 15 9.25 2.98 14.95
CA GLN A 15 8.87 1.85 15.77
C GLN A 15 8.41 0.65 14.90
N PRO A 16 8.61 -0.60 15.36
CA PRO A 16 8.21 -1.79 14.61
C PRO A 16 6.71 -1.83 14.25
N ASP A 17 5.86 -1.32 15.14
CA ASP A 17 4.41 -1.19 14.96
C ASP A 17 4.01 -0.11 13.95
N SER A 18 4.91 0.81 13.63
CA SER A 18 4.72 1.93 12.71
C SER A 18 5.11 1.59 11.26
N VAL A 19 5.48 0.33 11.01
CA VAL A 19 5.73 -0.17 9.66
C VAL A 19 4.43 -0.17 8.87
N ILE A 20 4.50 0.29 7.62
CA ILE A 20 3.37 0.26 6.70
C ILE A 20 2.84 -1.17 6.53
N ASP A 21 1.53 -1.30 6.61
CA ASP A 21 0.85 -2.58 6.44
C ASP A 21 -0.44 -2.43 5.64
N TYR A 22 -0.99 -3.53 5.15
CA TYR A 22 -2.22 -3.50 4.37
C TYR A 22 -3.09 -4.74 4.59
N VAL A 23 -4.39 -4.57 4.42
CA VAL A 23 -5.39 -5.65 4.44
C VAL A 23 -6.15 -5.60 3.12
N ILE A 24 -6.32 -6.75 2.48
CA ILE A 24 -7.12 -6.88 1.27
C ILE A 24 -8.42 -7.60 1.62
N ASN A 25 -9.53 -6.88 1.55
CA ASN A 25 -10.86 -7.42 1.70
C ASN A 25 -11.36 -7.87 0.32
N LYS A 26 -11.62 -9.16 0.19
CA LYS A 26 -12.11 -9.79 -1.05
C LYS A 26 -13.57 -10.22 -0.88
N ASN A 27 -14.33 -10.16 -1.96
CA ASN A 27 -15.63 -10.81 -2.08
C ASN A 27 -15.52 -11.89 -3.17
N GLY A 28 -15.31 -13.14 -2.74
CA GLY A 28 -14.98 -14.24 -3.63
C GLY A 28 -13.67 -13.97 -4.39
N SER A 29 -13.73 -14.00 -5.72
CA SER A 29 -12.60 -13.71 -6.61
C SER A 29 -12.30 -12.21 -6.78
N HIS A 30 -13.21 -11.33 -6.37
CA HIS A 30 -13.08 -9.89 -6.59
C HIS A 30 -12.50 -9.18 -5.38
N ILE A 31 -11.58 -8.24 -5.62
CA ILE A 31 -11.10 -7.34 -4.57
C ILE A 31 -12.20 -6.31 -4.31
N ARG A 32 -12.68 -6.22 -3.07
CA ARG A 32 -13.69 -5.25 -2.64
C ARG A 32 -13.04 -3.99 -2.09
N GLU A 33 -12.01 -4.14 -1.25
CA GLU A 33 -11.37 -3.02 -0.57
C GLU A 33 -9.93 -3.35 -0.21
N ILE A 34 -9.05 -2.35 -0.24
CA ILE A 34 -7.68 -2.42 0.26
C ILE A 34 -7.53 -1.36 1.33
N ILE A 35 -7.26 -1.77 2.56
CA ILE A 35 -7.05 -0.88 3.70
C ILE A 35 -5.56 -0.78 3.95
N VAL A 36 -4.97 0.41 3.78
CA VAL A 36 -3.56 0.66 4.08
C VAL A 36 -3.42 1.34 5.45
N LYS A 37 -2.59 0.77 6.31
CA LYS A 37 -2.30 1.23 7.66
C LYS A 37 -0.88 1.78 7.75
N ASN A 38 -0.64 2.69 8.70
CA ASN A 38 0.69 3.24 9.00
C ASN A 38 1.40 3.88 7.79
N TYR A 39 0.66 4.59 6.93
CA TYR A 39 1.24 5.30 5.79
C TYR A 39 2.10 6.51 6.22
N ARG A 40 1.88 7.06 7.42
CA ARG A 40 2.63 8.16 8.07
C ARG A 40 2.57 9.52 7.37
N GLN A 41 3.13 9.66 6.18
CA GLN A 41 3.30 10.94 5.49
C GLN A 41 2.32 11.10 4.33
N LYS A 42 1.87 12.33 4.05
CA LYS A 42 0.91 12.62 2.97
C LYS A 42 1.45 12.23 1.59
N ASP A 43 2.75 12.42 1.35
CA ASP A 43 3.38 12.03 0.09
C ASP A 43 3.31 10.51 -0.16
N ARG A 44 3.39 9.72 0.92
CA ARG A 44 3.23 8.26 0.85
C ARG A 44 1.81 7.88 0.43
N VAL A 45 0.79 8.61 0.88
CA VAL A 45 -0.61 8.40 0.44
C VAL A 45 -0.73 8.64 -1.06
N ASN A 46 -0.18 9.74 -1.56
CA ASN A 46 -0.22 10.07 -2.98
C ASN A 46 0.48 9.00 -3.83
N GLU A 47 1.66 8.52 -3.40
CA GLU A 47 2.38 7.44 -4.08
C GLU A 47 1.54 6.16 -4.16
N ILE A 48 0.88 5.78 -3.07
CA ILE A 48 0.00 4.60 -3.02
C ILE A 48 -1.19 4.76 -3.97
N ILE A 49 -1.90 5.89 -3.90
CA ILE A 49 -3.08 6.15 -4.73
C ILE A 49 -2.70 6.16 -6.21
N ASN A 50 -1.65 6.90 -6.58
CA ASN A 50 -1.21 7.02 -7.97
C ASN A 50 -0.78 5.68 -8.55
N THR A 51 -0.02 4.89 -7.77
CA THR A 51 0.44 3.57 -8.21
C THR A 51 -0.73 2.60 -8.36
N ALA A 52 -1.62 2.54 -7.37
CA ALA A 52 -2.79 1.66 -7.41
C ALA A 52 -3.74 2.03 -8.56
N ALA A 53 -4.02 3.33 -8.74
CA ALA A 53 -4.85 3.83 -9.82
C ALA A 53 -4.28 3.43 -11.19
N TRP A 54 -2.97 3.63 -11.41
CA TRP A 54 -2.32 3.23 -12.66
C TRP A 54 -2.42 1.72 -12.91
N SER A 55 -2.14 0.89 -11.89
CA SER A 55 -2.27 -0.56 -12.01
C SER A 55 -3.69 -1.00 -12.37
N PHE A 56 -4.71 -0.42 -11.72
CA PHE A 56 -6.10 -0.74 -12.02
C PHE A 56 -6.53 -0.26 -13.40
N SER A 57 -6.12 0.93 -13.83
CA SER A 57 -6.37 1.42 -15.20
C SER A 57 -5.80 0.44 -16.23
N ARG A 58 -4.56 -0.03 -16.04
CA ARG A 58 -3.97 -1.04 -16.94
C ARG A 58 -4.73 -2.36 -16.93
N MET A 59 -5.19 -2.84 -15.77
CA MET A 59 -5.98 -4.07 -15.71
C MET A 59 -7.30 -3.94 -16.49
N ILE A 60 -7.98 -2.80 -16.37
CA ILE A 60 -9.22 -2.52 -17.11
C ILE A 60 -8.96 -2.42 -18.62
N GLU A 61 -7.89 -1.73 -19.03
CA GLU A 61 -7.50 -1.62 -20.44
C GLU A 61 -7.23 -2.99 -21.08
N ASN A 62 -6.57 -3.91 -20.36
CA ASN A 62 -6.27 -5.26 -20.86
C ASN A 62 -7.44 -6.25 -20.75
N THR A 63 -8.58 -5.83 -20.20
CA THR A 63 -9.80 -6.65 -20.15
C THR A 63 -10.71 -6.41 -21.37
N LYS A 64 -10.42 -5.40 -22.20
CA LYS A 64 -11.08 -5.16 -23.48
C LYS A 64 -10.42 -5.97 -24.60
#